data_AF-A0A212CWI0-F1
#
_entry.id   AF-A0A212CWI0-F1
#
_cell.length_a   1.000
_cell.length_b   1.000
_cell.length_c   1.000
_cell.angle_alpha   90.00
_cell.angle_beta   90.00
_cell.angle_gamma   90.00
#
_symmetry.space_group_name_H-M   'P 1'
#
loop_
_entity.id
_entity.type
_entity.pdbx_description
1 polymer ?
#
loop_
_entity_poly.entity_id
_entity_poly.type
_entity_poly.pdbx_seq_one_letter_code
_entity_poly.pdbx_strand_id
1 'polypeptide(L)'
;MCPQACLGMRLTSGRCSPVGQVCFLPLQGPQCPDPHSCPAASLSLAVLHRINGHPGKTVRLAGLWKLEECHLSGCMMDLFVQMAIIMGLKQTLSNCMEYLRPWLAHKYRSLRALSQDPELGHWQRNYRLNPVYTFSLFDEFMEMMIQYGFTTIFVAAFPLAPLLALFSNLVEIRLDAIKMVRLQRRLVPRKAKDIGTWLQVLEIIGVLAVIANGMVIAFTSEFIPRVVYKYRYGPCRSGAQSEVDCFTGYVNHSLSVFYTKDFQDPAKIEGSENVTECRYRDYFSAQDSNFSEQHWFLLAIRLAFLILFEHVALCIKLIAAWFVPDVPQSVKNEVLKKKYQRLEQKSCSSRSTDV
;
A
#
# COMPACT_ATOMS: atom_id res chain seq x y z
N MET A 1 13.30 43.01 -13.08
CA MET A 1 14.73 43.05 -13.47
C MET A 1 15.40 41.79 -12.91
N CYS A 2 15.77 40.85 -13.77
CA CYS A 2 16.85 39.89 -13.47
C CYS A 2 18.18 40.66 -13.40
N PRO A 3 19.17 40.13 -12.67
CA PRO A 3 20.16 39.26 -13.32
C PRO A 3 20.48 37.96 -12.55
N GLN A 4 21.12 37.05 -13.30
CA GLN A 4 21.53 35.67 -13.01
C GLN A 4 22.72 35.56 -12.04
N ALA A 5 22.85 34.41 -11.33
CA ALA A 5 23.99 33.47 -11.45
C ALA A 5 23.86 32.28 -10.48
N CYS A 6 24.01 31.06 -11.02
CA CYS A 6 24.10 29.77 -10.33
C CYS A 6 25.42 29.60 -9.56
N LEU A 7 25.48 28.73 -8.54
CA LEU A 7 26.58 27.77 -8.34
C LEU A 7 26.26 26.71 -7.26
N GLY A 8 26.53 25.43 -7.57
CA GLY A 8 27.01 24.44 -6.60
C GLY A 8 26.05 23.34 -6.13
N MET A 9 25.86 22.28 -6.93
CA MET A 9 25.47 20.95 -6.42
C MET A 9 26.75 20.16 -6.06
N ARG A 10 26.82 19.64 -4.83
CA ARG A 10 27.89 18.71 -4.39
C ARG A 10 27.51 17.27 -4.75
N LEU A 11 28.32 16.60 -5.55
CA LEU A 11 28.33 15.14 -5.70
C LEU A 11 29.01 14.51 -4.47
N THR A 12 28.29 13.73 -3.67
CA THR A 12 28.90 12.87 -2.66
C THR A 12 29.28 11.52 -3.27
N SER A 13 30.59 11.33 -3.48
CA SER A 13 31.34 10.06 -3.56
C SER A 13 30.52 8.79 -3.86
N GLY A 14 30.36 8.46 -5.14
CA GLY A 14 30.08 7.08 -5.57
C GLY A 14 31.40 6.31 -5.62
N ARG A 15 31.49 5.13 -4.99
CA ARG A 15 32.68 4.27 -5.07
C ARG A 15 32.77 3.65 -6.47
N CYS A 16 33.80 4.00 -7.23
CA CYS A 16 34.23 3.25 -8.41
C CYS A 16 34.98 1.97 -7.96
N SER A 17 34.64 0.82 -8.54
CA SER A 17 35.45 -0.40 -8.42
C SER A 17 36.63 -0.31 -9.40
N PRO A 18 37.87 -0.72 -9.04
CA PRO A 18 39.07 -0.47 -9.84
C PRO A 18 39.23 -1.41 -11.05
N VAL A 19 38.16 -2.06 -11.53
CA VAL A 19 38.20 -2.92 -12.71
C VAL A 19 37.05 -2.53 -13.66
N GLY A 20 37.38 -1.73 -14.67
CA GLY A 20 36.48 -1.35 -15.77
C GLY A 20 35.88 0.06 -15.62
N GLN A 21 36.16 0.92 -16.59
CA GLN A 21 35.60 2.27 -16.77
C GLN A 21 34.07 2.20 -17.00
N VAL A 22 33.28 2.00 -15.95
CA VAL A 22 31.82 2.01 -16.02
C VAL A 22 31.28 2.95 -14.95
N CYS A 23 30.90 4.16 -15.35
CA CYS A 23 30.14 5.06 -14.49
C CYS A 23 28.66 4.67 -14.51
N PHE A 24 28.15 4.23 -13.36
CA PHE A 24 26.72 4.14 -13.11
C PHE A 24 26.22 5.56 -12.79
N LEU A 25 25.24 6.09 -13.52
CA LEU A 25 24.61 7.38 -13.19
C LEU A 25 23.70 7.21 -11.97
N PRO A 26 24.01 7.78 -10.79
CA PRO A 26 23.01 7.99 -9.75
C PRO A 26 22.50 9.42 -9.97
N LEU A 27 21.50 9.59 -10.83
CA LEU A 27 20.87 10.90 -11.00
C LEU A 27 19.86 11.10 -9.87
N GLN A 28 20.32 11.63 -8.75
CA GLN A 28 19.42 12.13 -7.72
C GLN A 28 18.81 13.44 -8.23
N GLY A 29 17.49 13.44 -8.47
CA GLY A 29 16.73 14.63 -8.82
C GLY A 29 16.71 15.68 -7.70
N PRO A 30 16.28 16.93 -7.99
CA PRO A 30 16.21 17.98 -6.99
C PRO A 30 15.25 17.59 -5.85
N GLN A 31 15.67 17.81 -4.61
CA GLN A 31 14.85 17.62 -3.42
C GLN A 31 13.62 18.55 -3.47
N CYS A 32 12.42 17.98 -3.31
CA CYS A 32 11.21 18.75 -3.05
C CYS A 32 11.31 19.46 -1.69
N PRO A 33 11.01 20.77 -1.61
CA PRO A 33 10.60 21.39 -0.37
C PRO A 33 9.11 21.05 -0.16
N ASP A 34 8.80 20.35 0.93
CA ASP A 34 7.48 20.14 1.57
C ASP A 34 7.00 18.67 1.63
N PRO A 35 7.03 18.04 2.83
CA PRO A 35 6.72 16.61 3.00
C PRO A 35 5.25 16.27 3.33
N HIS A 36 4.28 17.18 3.13
CA HIS A 36 2.94 17.03 3.74
C HIS A 36 1.74 16.80 2.83
N SER A 37 1.91 16.54 1.53
CA SER A 37 0.74 16.35 0.65
C SER A 37 1.02 15.43 -0.52
N CYS A 38 0.79 14.11 -0.33
CA CYS A 38 0.25 13.20 -1.36
C CYS A 38 0.13 11.74 -0.86
N PRO A 39 -1.01 11.33 -0.24
CA PRO A 39 -1.29 9.91 0.02
C PRO A 39 -1.79 9.13 -1.22
N ALA A 40 -1.96 9.77 -2.39
CA ALA A 40 -2.42 9.12 -3.64
C ALA A 40 -1.28 8.69 -4.59
N ALA A 41 -0.02 8.81 -4.16
CA ALA A 41 1.16 8.70 -5.03
C ALA A 41 1.76 7.28 -5.17
N SER A 42 1.39 6.31 -4.32
CA SER A 42 2.15 5.05 -4.21
C SER A 42 1.96 4.07 -5.38
N LEU A 43 0.74 3.92 -5.91
CA LEU A 43 0.48 3.10 -7.11
C LEU A 43 0.74 3.86 -8.42
N SER A 44 0.52 5.18 -8.41
CA SER A 44 0.72 6.05 -9.56
C SER A 44 2.22 6.21 -9.87
N LEU A 45 3.09 6.39 -8.88
CA LEU A 45 4.55 6.47 -9.08
C LEU A 45 5.13 5.24 -9.80
N ALA A 46 4.66 4.03 -9.45
CA ALA A 46 5.12 2.79 -10.07
C ALA A 46 4.81 2.68 -11.58
N VAL A 47 3.62 3.16 -12.00
CA VAL A 47 3.17 3.12 -13.40
C VAL A 47 3.67 4.33 -14.19
N LEU A 48 3.68 5.51 -13.58
CA LEU A 48 4.13 6.76 -14.20
C LEU A 48 5.66 6.83 -14.36
N HIS A 49 6.44 6.12 -13.54
CA HIS A 49 7.90 6.08 -13.67
C HIS A 49 8.36 5.61 -15.07
N ARG A 50 7.58 4.75 -15.73
CA ARG A 50 7.91 4.21 -17.06
C ARG A 50 7.52 5.13 -18.23
N ILE A 51 6.93 6.29 -17.92
CA ILE A 51 6.61 7.36 -18.88
C ILE A 51 7.81 8.33 -19.01
N ASN A 52 8.85 8.17 -18.18
CA ASN A 52 10.10 8.88 -18.35
C ASN A 52 10.74 8.43 -19.66
N GLY A 53 10.75 9.33 -20.65
CA GLY A 53 11.44 9.12 -21.91
C GLY A 53 12.96 8.96 -21.73
N HIS A 54 13.66 8.76 -22.85
CA HIS A 54 15.12 8.66 -22.90
C HIS A 54 15.86 9.85 -22.24
N PRO A 55 17.10 9.64 -21.75
CA PRO A 55 17.94 10.70 -21.18
C PRO A 55 18.13 11.93 -22.10
N GLY A 56 18.09 11.72 -23.42
CA GLY A 56 18.18 12.77 -24.44
C GLY A 56 16.96 13.70 -24.51
N LYS A 57 15.73 13.20 -24.26
CA LYS A 57 14.53 14.03 -24.08
C LYS A 57 13.68 13.47 -22.95
N THR A 58 13.84 14.09 -21.78
CA THR A 58 13.03 13.80 -20.60
C THR A 58 11.67 14.47 -20.69
N VAL A 59 10.61 13.74 -20.34
CA VAL A 59 9.25 14.29 -20.29
C VAL A 59 9.15 15.20 -19.06
N ARG A 60 8.84 16.48 -19.27
CA ARG A 60 8.64 17.46 -18.20
C ARG A 60 7.16 17.69 -17.95
N LEU A 61 6.71 17.48 -16.71
CA LEU A 61 5.35 17.77 -16.28
C LEU A 61 5.14 19.29 -16.28
N ALA A 62 4.12 19.76 -17.01
CA ALA A 62 3.83 21.19 -17.24
C ALA A 62 5.05 22.01 -17.76
N GLY A 63 5.98 21.36 -18.47
CA GLY A 63 7.19 22.01 -19.03
C GLY A 63 8.28 22.40 -18.03
N LEU A 64 7.99 22.31 -16.73
CA LEU A 64 8.85 22.82 -15.65
C LEU A 64 9.47 21.70 -14.80
N TRP A 65 8.71 20.65 -14.50
CA TRP A 65 9.10 19.67 -13.49
C TRP A 65 9.51 18.34 -14.11
N LYS A 66 10.72 17.87 -13.79
CA LYS A 66 11.17 16.52 -14.16
C LYS A 66 10.51 15.51 -13.22
N LEU A 67 9.95 14.43 -13.76
CA LEU A 67 9.34 13.36 -12.96
C LEU A 67 10.42 12.57 -12.20
N GLU A 68 10.10 12.05 -11.01
CA GLU A 68 11.04 11.29 -10.20
C GLU A 68 11.50 9.98 -10.87
N GLU A 69 12.80 9.70 -10.75
CA GLU A 69 13.43 8.47 -11.22
C GLU A 69 13.66 7.55 -10.01
N CYS A 70 13.29 6.28 -10.14
CA CYS A 70 13.55 5.28 -9.11
C CYS A 70 15.05 5.00 -8.97
N HIS A 71 15.46 4.64 -7.76
CA HIS A 71 16.83 4.25 -7.44
C HIS A 71 17.27 2.99 -8.25
N LEU A 72 18.59 2.77 -8.42
CA LEU A 72 19.14 1.61 -9.16
C LEU A 72 18.67 0.25 -8.63
N SER A 73 18.28 0.19 -7.36
CA SER A 73 17.73 -1.02 -6.69
C SER A 73 16.26 -1.31 -7.07
N GLY A 74 15.60 -0.37 -7.75
CA GLY A 74 14.19 -0.42 -8.15
C GLY A 74 13.23 0.28 -7.18
N CYS A 75 12.03 0.62 -7.68
CA CYS A 75 11.00 1.33 -6.92
C CYS A 75 10.37 0.52 -5.77
N MET A 76 10.61 -0.81 -5.73
CA MET A 76 10.06 -1.69 -4.70
C MET A 76 10.56 -1.35 -3.31
N MET A 77 11.83 -0.95 -3.17
CA MET A 77 12.41 -0.58 -1.88
C MET A 77 11.84 0.74 -1.36
N ASP A 78 11.64 1.71 -2.25
CA ASP A 78 11.03 2.99 -1.90
C ASP A 78 9.59 2.78 -1.42
N LEU A 79 8.83 1.94 -2.12
CA LEU A 79 7.47 1.56 -1.73
C LEU A 79 7.45 0.78 -0.40
N PHE A 80 8.39 -0.16 -0.19
CA PHE A 80 8.52 -0.89 1.07
C PHE A 80 8.78 0.06 2.25
N VAL A 81 9.76 0.95 2.13
CA VAL A 81 10.12 1.90 3.20
C VAL A 81 8.96 2.85 3.47
N GLN A 82 8.33 3.37 2.42
CA GLN A 82 7.17 4.24 2.56
C GLN A 82 6.02 3.54 3.31
N MET A 83 5.67 2.31 2.94
CA MET A 83 4.60 1.56 3.61
C MET A 83 4.96 1.21 5.05
N ALA A 84 6.22 0.83 5.32
CA ALA A 84 6.68 0.54 6.68
C ALA A 84 6.59 1.77 7.58
N ILE A 85 7.00 2.95 7.07
CA ILE A 85 6.89 4.22 7.80
C ILE A 85 5.43 4.60 8.01
N ILE A 86 4.61 4.61 6.95
CA ILE A 86 3.20 5.00 7.05
C ILE A 86 2.47 4.07 8.03
N MET A 87 2.59 2.76 7.88
CA MET A 87 1.86 1.82 8.72
C MET A 87 2.39 1.79 10.16
N GLY A 88 3.70 1.85 10.37
CA GLY A 88 4.28 1.89 11.72
C GLY A 88 3.99 3.19 12.45
N LEU A 89 4.20 4.34 11.80
CA LEU A 89 4.02 5.65 12.41
C LEU A 89 2.55 5.99 12.60
N LYS A 90 1.70 5.78 11.57
CA LYS A 90 0.27 6.08 11.67
C LYS A 90 -0.36 5.26 12.79
N GLN A 91 -0.04 3.98 12.90
CA GLN A 91 -0.66 3.12 13.90
C GLN A 91 -0.21 3.46 15.32
N THR A 92 1.09 3.72 15.53
CA THR A 92 1.58 4.10 16.86
C THR A 92 1.09 5.49 17.29
N LEU A 93 1.07 6.45 16.38
CA LEU A 93 0.53 7.79 16.66
C LEU A 93 -0.97 7.74 16.90
N SER A 94 -1.73 6.97 16.11
CA SER A 94 -3.18 6.88 16.26
C SER A 94 -3.56 6.29 17.62
N ASN A 95 -3.01 5.12 17.98
CA ASN A 95 -3.21 4.49 19.29
C ASN A 95 -2.85 5.45 20.45
N CYS A 96 -1.78 6.24 20.29
CA CYS A 96 -1.35 7.20 21.30
C CYS A 96 -2.34 8.39 21.43
N MET A 97 -2.70 9.01 20.31
CA MET A 97 -3.62 10.15 20.30
C MET A 97 -5.02 9.76 20.75
N GLU A 98 -5.46 8.56 20.39
CA GLU A 98 -6.76 8.00 20.78
C GLU A 98 -6.91 7.86 22.29
N TYR A 99 -5.85 7.47 23.01
CA TYR A 99 -5.89 7.44 24.47
C TYR A 99 -5.66 8.83 25.09
N LEU A 100 -4.66 9.56 24.58
CA LEU A 100 -4.22 10.81 25.18
C LEU A 100 -5.28 11.91 25.08
N ARG A 101 -5.97 12.02 23.95
CA ARG A 101 -7.00 13.06 23.72
C ARG A 101 -8.19 12.98 24.70
N PRO A 102 -8.89 11.83 24.86
CA PRO A 102 -9.99 11.73 25.81
C PRO A 102 -9.53 11.82 27.26
N TRP A 103 -8.33 11.34 27.58
CA TRP A 103 -7.75 11.46 28.92
C TRP A 103 -7.44 12.91 29.29
N LEU A 104 -6.81 13.67 28.39
CA LEU A 104 -6.55 15.10 28.58
C LEU A 104 -7.85 15.89 28.73
N ALA A 105 -8.84 15.62 27.86
CA ALA A 105 -10.15 16.27 27.95
C ALA A 105 -10.85 15.99 29.29
N HIS A 106 -10.79 14.74 29.77
CA HIS A 106 -11.34 14.35 31.07
C HIS A 106 -10.62 15.05 32.22
N LYS A 107 -9.28 15.05 32.22
CA LYS A 107 -8.45 15.70 33.26
C LYS A 107 -8.70 17.20 33.31
N TYR A 108 -8.77 17.86 32.17
CA TYR A 108 -9.08 19.30 32.08
C TYR A 108 -10.45 19.65 32.65
N ARG A 109 -11.50 18.87 32.34
CA ARG A 109 -12.84 19.05 32.92
C ARG A 109 -12.88 18.75 34.41
N SER A 110 -12.10 17.77 34.87
CA SER A 110 -11.99 17.45 36.29
C SER A 110 -11.29 18.54 37.09
N LEU A 111 -10.32 19.25 36.49
CA LEU A 111 -9.62 20.37 37.14
C LEU A 111 -10.52 21.61 37.28
N ARG A 112 -11.43 21.83 36.32
CA ARG A 112 -12.38 22.97 36.33
C ARG A 112 -13.63 22.73 37.18
N ALA A 113 -13.70 21.62 37.88
CA ALA A 113 -14.83 21.26 38.72
C ALA A 113 -14.85 22.05 40.04
N LEU A 114 -15.82 22.95 40.23
CA LEU A 114 -16.09 23.58 41.53
C LEU A 114 -17.00 22.68 42.41
N SER A 115 -17.01 22.99 43.72
CA SER A 115 -17.69 22.33 44.86
C SER A 115 -18.90 21.45 44.55
N GLN A 116 -18.93 20.25 45.15
CA GLN A 116 -19.91 19.19 44.86
C GLN A 116 -20.99 19.07 45.93
N ASP A 117 -22.24 19.09 45.50
CA ASP A 117 -23.34 18.51 46.27
C ASP A 117 -23.17 16.99 46.34
N PRO A 118 -23.14 16.39 47.53
CA PRO A 118 -22.92 14.94 47.69
C PRO A 118 -24.00 14.09 47.02
N GLU A 119 -25.25 14.57 46.96
CA GLU A 119 -26.36 13.83 46.32
C GLU A 119 -26.24 13.77 44.79
N LEU A 120 -25.64 14.77 44.15
CA LEU A 120 -25.51 14.83 42.68
C LEU A 120 -24.16 14.31 42.16
N GLY A 121 -23.27 13.86 43.06
CA GLY A 121 -21.89 13.49 42.74
C GLY A 121 -21.78 12.41 41.65
N HIS A 122 -22.67 11.41 41.64
CA HIS A 122 -22.64 10.34 40.65
C HIS A 122 -23.04 10.81 39.23
N TRP A 123 -24.07 11.63 39.13
CA TRP A 123 -24.54 12.19 37.86
C TRP A 123 -23.53 13.18 37.29
N GLN A 124 -22.95 14.04 38.14
CA GLN A 124 -21.88 14.96 37.74
C GLN A 124 -20.63 14.23 37.26
N ARG A 125 -20.22 13.14 37.93
CA ARG A 125 -19.07 12.32 37.50
C ARG A 125 -19.30 11.74 36.11
N ASN A 126 -20.49 11.21 35.84
CA ASN A 126 -20.85 10.72 34.50
C ASN A 126 -20.92 11.85 33.47
N TYR A 127 -21.46 13.02 33.83
CA TYR A 127 -21.52 14.16 32.92
C TYR A 127 -20.12 14.72 32.58
N ARG A 128 -19.11 14.56 33.43
CA ARG A 128 -17.74 14.99 33.12
C ARG A 128 -17.04 14.12 32.07
N LEU A 129 -17.50 12.89 31.85
CA LEU A 129 -16.96 11.99 30.83
C LEU A 129 -17.19 12.55 29.40
N ASN A 130 -16.41 12.05 28.45
CA ASN A 130 -16.49 12.51 27.07
C ASN A 130 -17.84 12.13 26.44
N PRO A 131 -18.53 13.07 25.77
CA PRO A 131 -19.73 12.75 25.02
C PRO A 131 -19.38 11.84 23.84
N VAL A 132 -20.30 10.94 23.49
CA VAL A 132 -20.18 10.08 22.31
C VAL A 132 -21.25 10.47 21.31
N TYR A 133 -20.82 10.68 20.06
CA TYR A 133 -21.71 11.03 18.96
C TYR A 133 -22.05 9.81 18.12
N THR A 134 -23.13 9.90 17.33
CA THR A 134 -23.53 8.81 16.41
C THR A 134 -22.47 8.47 15.37
N PHE A 135 -21.60 9.42 15.00
CA PHE A 135 -20.50 9.23 14.06
C PHE A 135 -19.22 8.67 14.71
N SER A 136 -19.12 8.59 16.04
CA SER A 136 -17.90 8.08 16.71
C SER A 136 -17.53 6.67 16.26
N LEU A 137 -18.54 5.82 16.06
CA LEU A 137 -18.34 4.45 15.58
C LEU A 137 -17.96 4.41 14.09
N PHE A 138 -18.37 5.39 13.29
CA PHE A 138 -17.97 5.48 11.89
C PHE A 138 -16.45 5.72 11.76
N ASP A 139 -15.90 6.62 12.58
CA ASP A 139 -14.46 6.91 12.59
C ASP A 139 -13.65 5.68 13.02
N GLU A 140 -14.11 4.95 14.06
CA GLU A 140 -13.50 3.69 14.52
C GLU A 140 -13.51 2.63 13.40
N PHE A 141 -14.62 2.47 12.66
CA PHE A 141 -14.66 1.56 11.51
C PHE A 141 -13.77 2.02 10.36
N MET A 142 -13.74 3.31 10.06
CA MET A 142 -12.91 3.85 8.99
C MET A 142 -11.42 3.58 9.26
N GLU A 143 -10.97 3.73 10.50
CA GLU A 143 -9.60 3.42 10.90
C GLU A 143 -9.24 1.95 10.64
N MET A 144 -10.10 1.03 11.11
CA MET A 144 -9.95 -0.42 10.86
C MET A 144 -9.94 -0.74 9.36
N MET A 145 -10.80 -0.10 8.56
CA MET A 145 -10.86 -0.30 7.11
C MET A 145 -9.60 0.17 6.39
N ILE A 146 -9.05 1.31 6.80
CA ILE A 146 -7.80 1.82 6.24
C ILE A 146 -6.65 0.85 6.53
N GLN A 147 -6.59 0.30 7.74
CA GLN A 147 -5.57 -0.69 8.12
C GLN A 147 -5.73 -1.99 7.32
N TYR A 148 -6.97 -2.48 7.15
CA TYR A 148 -7.26 -3.62 6.28
C TYR A 148 -6.84 -3.35 4.82
N GLY A 149 -7.08 -2.16 4.30
CA GLY A 149 -6.64 -1.76 2.97
C GLY A 149 -5.12 -1.79 2.81
N PHE A 150 -4.38 -1.19 3.75
CA PHE A 150 -2.91 -1.19 3.70
C PHE A 150 -2.32 -2.60 3.79
N THR A 151 -2.89 -3.46 4.64
CA THR A 151 -2.40 -4.83 4.84
C THR A 151 -2.68 -5.74 3.65
N THR A 152 -3.76 -5.51 2.89
CA THR A 152 -4.15 -6.37 1.77
C THR A 152 -3.61 -5.87 0.43
N ILE A 153 -3.68 -4.57 0.14
CA ILE A 153 -3.30 -3.99 -1.16
C ILE A 153 -1.78 -4.04 -1.39
N PHE A 154 -0.98 -3.93 -0.32
CA PHE A 154 0.49 -3.82 -0.42
C PHE A 154 1.24 -5.04 0.14
N VAL A 155 0.56 -6.18 0.32
CA VAL A 155 1.17 -7.39 0.90
C VAL A 155 2.32 -7.94 0.06
N ALA A 156 2.25 -7.81 -1.28
CA ALA A 156 3.31 -8.25 -2.17
C ALA A 156 4.61 -7.44 -2.00
N ALA A 157 4.51 -6.20 -1.53
CA ALA A 157 5.67 -5.35 -1.25
C ALA A 157 6.17 -5.49 0.18
N PHE A 158 5.26 -5.59 1.16
CA PHE A 158 5.59 -5.71 2.58
C PHE A 158 4.91 -6.93 3.22
N PRO A 159 5.55 -8.13 3.22
CA PRO A 159 4.91 -9.34 3.73
C PRO A 159 4.73 -9.36 5.26
N LEU A 160 5.44 -8.49 5.99
CA LEU A 160 5.32 -8.37 7.45
C LEU A 160 4.12 -7.51 7.90
N ALA A 161 3.37 -6.92 6.96
CA ALA A 161 2.24 -6.03 7.27
C ALA A 161 1.19 -6.66 8.20
N PRO A 162 0.71 -7.88 7.91
CA PRO A 162 -0.31 -8.52 8.75
C PRO A 162 0.14 -8.74 10.20
N LEU A 163 1.43 -9.00 10.44
CA LEU A 163 1.95 -9.20 11.79
C LEU A 163 1.98 -7.89 12.59
N LEU A 164 2.38 -6.78 11.97
CA LEU A 164 2.35 -5.47 12.62
C LEU A 164 0.91 -5.02 12.89
N ALA A 165 0.00 -5.27 11.95
CA ALA A 165 -1.42 -5.00 12.13
C ALA A 165 -2.03 -5.82 13.27
N LEU A 166 -1.68 -7.11 13.37
CA LEU A 166 -2.12 -7.97 14.48
C LEU A 166 -1.66 -7.41 15.83
N PHE A 167 -0.39 -7.05 15.96
CA PHE A 167 0.13 -6.48 17.21
C PHE A 167 -0.61 -5.20 17.58
N SER A 168 -0.86 -4.32 16.60
CA SER A 168 -1.62 -3.11 16.88
C SER A 168 -3.05 -3.40 17.32
N ASN A 169 -3.76 -4.28 16.61
CA ASN A 169 -5.15 -4.61 16.93
C ASN A 169 -5.28 -5.18 18.35
N LEU A 170 -4.27 -5.93 18.83
CA LEU A 170 -4.23 -6.41 20.21
C LEU A 170 -4.16 -5.28 21.23
N VAL A 171 -3.38 -4.23 20.95
CA VAL A 171 -3.28 -3.03 21.80
C VAL A 171 -4.56 -2.21 21.70
N GLU A 172 -5.06 -2.00 20.49
CA GLU A 172 -6.25 -1.20 20.16
C GLU A 172 -7.51 -1.73 20.87
N ILE A 173 -7.76 -3.05 20.82
CA ILE A 173 -8.88 -3.68 21.55
C ILE A 173 -8.86 -3.33 23.05
N ARG A 174 -7.67 -3.24 23.66
CA ARG A 174 -7.54 -2.89 25.08
C ARG A 174 -7.73 -1.40 25.33
N LEU A 175 -7.17 -0.55 24.46
CA LEU A 175 -7.33 0.90 24.55
C LEU A 175 -8.78 1.31 24.35
N ASP A 176 -9.47 0.72 23.38
CA ASP A 176 -10.90 0.93 23.13
C ASP A 176 -11.77 0.51 24.31
N ALA A 177 -11.51 -0.65 24.90
CA ALA A 177 -12.22 -1.09 26.09
C ALA A 177 -12.04 -0.09 27.25
N ILE A 178 -10.82 0.44 27.46
CA ILE A 178 -10.55 1.45 28.49
C ILE A 178 -11.26 2.77 28.16
N LYS A 179 -11.19 3.21 26.89
CA LYS A 179 -11.84 4.43 26.39
C LYS A 179 -13.35 4.39 26.64
N MET A 180 -14.01 3.30 26.26
CA MET A 180 -15.46 3.11 26.39
C MET A 180 -15.91 2.95 27.85
N VAL A 181 -15.13 2.28 28.70
CA VAL A 181 -15.53 2.01 30.10
C VAL A 181 -15.21 3.18 31.04
N ARG A 182 -14.08 3.87 30.84
CA ARG A 182 -13.58 4.87 31.81
C ARG A 182 -13.60 6.32 31.32
N LEU A 183 -13.56 6.57 30.02
CA LEU A 183 -13.37 7.93 29.48
C LEU A 183 -14.59 8.49 28.74
N GLN A 184 -15.52 7.63 28.32
CA GLN A 184 -16.71 7.99 27.57
C GLN A 184 -18.00 7.81 28.37
N ARG A 185 -19.02 8.59 28.04
CA ARG A 185 -20.37 8.39 28.55
C ARG A 185 -20.98 7.14 27.90
N ARG A 186 -21.83 6.44 28.66
CA ARG A 186 -22.54 5.26 28.18
C ARG A 186 -23.39 5.60 26.95
N LEU A 187 -23.15 4.90 25.84
CA LEU A 187 -23.99 5.02 24.64
C LEU A 187 -25.35 4.34 24.87
N VAL A 188 -26.37 4.86 24.20
CA VAL A 188 -27.69 4.21 24.15
C VAL A 188 -27.59 2.98 23.24
N PRO A 189 -27.92 1.77 23.73
CA PRO A 189 -27.80 0.56 22.94
C PRO A 189 -28.76 0.60 21.74
N ARG A 190 -28.22 0.32 20.54
CA ARG A 190 -28.99 0.14 19.31
C ARG A 190 -28.85 -1.29 18.84
N LYS A 191 -29.93 -1.87 18.31
CA LYS A 191 -29.91 -3.21 17.72
C LYS A 191 -29.58 -3.09 16.23
N ALA A 192 -28.51 -3.74 15.82
CA ALA A 192 -28.12 -3.90 14.41
C ALA A 192 -27.95 -5.41 14.14
N LYS A 193 -28.33 -5.84 12.94
CA LYS A 193 -28.18 -7.25 12.52
C LYS A 193 -26.77 -7.54 12.03
N ASP A 194 -26.20 -6.61 11.26
CA ASP A 194 -24.92 -6.73 10.56
C ASP A 194 -24.14 -5.41 10.68
N ILE A 195 -22.86 -5.41 10.28
CA ILE A 195 -22.02 -4.20 10.25
C ILE A 195 -22.44 -3.20 9.15
N GLY A 196 -23.34 -3.59 8.24
CA GLY A 196 -23.90 -2.73 7.20
C GLY A 196 -23.01 -2.58 5.96
N THR A 197 -22.97 -1.36 5.40
CA THR A 197 -22.24 -1.02 4.15
C THR A 197 -20.75 -1.34 4.20
N TRP A 198 -20.18 -1.43 5.40
CA TRP A 198 -18.80 -1.82 5.63
C TRP A 198 -18.43 -3.18 5.04
N LEU A 199 -19.37 -4.14 4.94
CA LEU A 199 -19.12 -5.42 4.25
C LEU A 199 -18.85 -5.22 2.74
N GLN A 200 -19.61 -4.34 2.10
CA GLN A 200 -19.44 -4.03 0.68
C GLN A 200 -18.10 -3.32 0.45
N VAL A 201 -17.70 -2.44 1.37
CA VAL A 201 -16.39 -1.77 1.33
C VAL A 201 -15.25 -2.78 1.42
N LEU A 202 -15.32 -3.75 2.35
CA LEU A 202 -14.33 -4.82 2.47
C LEU A 202 -14.22 -5.66 1.19
N GLU A 203 -15.35 -5.93 0.55
CA GLU A 203 -15.37 -6.67 -0.72
C GLU A 203 -14.69 -5.89 -1.86
N ILE A 204 -14.99 -4.59 -2.00
CA ILE A 204 -14.37 -3.72 -3.01
C ILE A 204 -12.86 -3.63 -2.77
N ILE A 205 -12.44 -3.43 -1.52
CA ILE A 205 -11.01 -3.41 -1.16
C ILE A 205 -10.35 -4.75 -1.51
N GLY A 206 -11.02 -5.87 -1.28
CA GLY A 206 -10.50 -7.20 -1.62
C GLY A 206 -10.25 -7.37 -3.13
N VAL A 207 -11.16 -6.90 -3.98
CA VAL A 207 -10.97 -6.93 -5.44
C VAL A 207 -9.84 -6.00 -5.88
N LEU A 208 -9.81 -4.77 -5.33
CA LEU A 208 -8.73 -3.81 -5.61
C LEU A 208 -7.36 -4.34 -5.15
N ALA A 209 -7.30 -5.08 -4.05
CA ALA A 209 -6.06 -5.69 -3.56
C ALA A 209 -5.50 -6.73 -4.54
N VAL A 210 -6.35 -7.55 -5.16
CA VAL A 210 -5.89 -8.51 -6.20
C VAL A 210 -5.26 -7.78 -7.37
N ILE A 211 -5.93 -6.74 -7.88
CA ILE A 211 -5.46 -5.94 -9.02
C ILE A 211 -4.15 -5.22 -8.68
N ALA A 212 -4.09 -4.58 -7.51
CA ALA A 212 -2.90 -3.85 -7.06
C ALA A 212 -1.68 -4.76 -6.85
N ASN A 213 -1.85 -5.89 -6.16
CA ASN A 213 -0.75 -6.84 -5.97
C ASN A 213 -0.28 -7.44 -7.30
N GLY A 214 -1.21 -7.73 -8.23
CA GLY A 214 -0.88 -8.14 -9.58
C GLY A 214 -0.02 -7.10 -10.32
N MET A 215 -0.41 -5.82 -10.24
CA MET A 215 0.36 -4.72 -10.84
C MET A 215 1.75 -4.55 -10.21
N VAL A 216 1.86 -4.67 -8.89
CA VAL A 216 3.16 -4.64 -8.18
C VAL A 216 4.06 -5.78 -8.68
N ILE A 217 3.54 -7.01 -8.76
CA ILE A 217 4.34 -8.15 -9.25
C ILE A 217 4.70 -7.98 -10.74
N ALA A 218 3.80 -7.42 -11.55
CA ALA A 218 4.03 -7.30 -12.99
C ALA A 218 4.99 -6.16 -13.36
N PHE A 219 4.84 -4.99 -12.73
CA PHE A 219 5.50 -3.76 -13.17
C PHE A 219 6.65 -3.32 -12.28
N THR A 220 6.55 -3.50 -10.96
CA THR A 220 7.60 -3.04 -10.03
C THR A 220 8.59 -4.14 -9.66
N SER A 221 8.19 -5.41 -9.72
CA SER A 221 9.09 -6.53 -9.45
C SER A 221 9.97 -6.90 -10.66
N GLU A 222 11.19 -7.36 -10.35
CA GLU A 222 12.13 -7.94 -11.32
C GLU A 222 11.77 -9.37 -11.74
N PHE A 223 10.66 -9.92 -11.26
CA PHE A 223 10.26 -11.29 -11.51
C PHE A 223 10.10 -11.60 -13.01
N ILE A 224 9.25 -10.83 -13.71
CA ILE A 224 8.95 -11.06 -15.12
C ILE A 224 10.18 -10.91 -16.03
N PRO A 225 10.98 -9.81 -15.99
CA PRO A 225 12.14 -9.68 -16.87
C PRO A 225 13.20 -10.75 -16.61
N ARG A 226 13.40 -11.19 -15.35
CA ARG A 226 14.32 -12.29 -15.04
C ARG A 226 13.85 -13.63 -15.59
N VAL A 227 12.55 -13.92 -15.50
CA VAL A 227 11.96 -15.14 -16.08
C VAL A 227 12.12 -15.13 -17.60
N VAL A 228 11.77 -14.03 -18.26
CA VAL A 228 11.94 -13.88 -19.72
C VAL A 228 13.39 -14.03 -20.13
N TYR A 229 14.33 -13.41 -19.41
CA TYR A 229 15.76 -13.56 -19.66
C TYR A 229 16.19 -15.03 -19.56
N LYS A 230 15.88 -15.69 -18.44
CA LYS A 230 16.26 -17.08 -18.18
C LYS A 230 15.85 -18.04 -19.31
N TYR A 231 14.63 -17.89 -19.84
CA TYR A 231 14.10 -18.81 -20.85
C TYR A 231 14.41 -18.42 -22.30
N ARG A 232 14.66 -17.13 -22.60
CA ARG A 232 14.79 -16.65 -23.99
C ARG A 232 16.17 -16.12 -24.38
N TYR A 233 16.92 -15.57 -23.43
CA TYR A 233 18.18 -14.84 -23.69
C TYR A 233 19.37 -15.37 -22.90
N GLY A 234 19.14 -16.01 -21.76
CA GLY A 234 20.17 -16.51 -20.87
C GLY A 234 20.87 -17.76 -21.41
N PRO A 235 22.05 -18.08 -20.88
CA PRO A 235 22.87 -19.22 -21.30
C PRO A 235 22.15 -20.58 -21.14
N CYS A 236 21.19 -20.66 -20.22
CA CYS A 236 20.38 -21.85 -19.97
C CYS A 236 19.32 -22.16 -21.06
N ARG A 237 19.20 -21.33 -22.10
CA ARG A 237 18.27 -21.57 -23.21
C ARG A 237 18.59 -22.85 -23.98
N SER A 238 19.87 -23.18 -24.15
CA SER A 238 20.34 -24.25 -25.05
C SER A 238 20.63 -25.58 -24.34
N GLY A 239 20.23 -25.72 -23.07
CA GLY A 239 20.48 -26.90 -22.24
C GLY A 239 21.31 -26.57 -20.99
N ALA A 240 21.20 -27.41 -19.96
CA ALA A 240 21.89 -27.22 -18.69
C ALA A 240 23.39 -27.52 -18.83
N GLN A 241 24.20 -26.48 -19.01
CA GLN A 241 25.62 -26.55 -18.69
C GLN A 241 25.75 -26.34 -17.17
N SER A 242 26.06 -27.40 -16.44
CA SER A 242 26.01 -27.46 -14.97
C SER A 242 26.98 -26.50 -14.23
N GLU A 243 27.82 -25.75 -14.94
CA GLU A 243 28.81 -24.84 -14.35
C GLU A 243 28.45 -23.35 -14.41
N VAL A 244 27.42 -22.94 -15.16
CA VAL A 244 27.10 -21.53 -15.39
C VAL A 244 25.72 -21.17 -14.84
N ASP A 245 25.65 -20.19 -13.93
CA ASP A 245 24.38 -19.67 -13.43
C ASP A 245 23.58 -19.02 -14.58
N CYS A 246 22.29 -19.33 -14.67
CA CYS A 246 21.40 -18.88 -15.74
C CYS A 246 21.22 -17.36 -15.80
N PHE A 247 21.59 -16.64 -14.75
CA PHE A 247 21.50 -15.18 -14.67
C PHE A 247 22.82 -14.47 -14.99
N THR A 248 23.87 -15.20 -15.34
CA THR A 248 25.11 -14.58 -15.82
C THR A 248 24.84 -13.70 -17.03
N GLY A 249 25.27 -12.43 -16.97
CA GLY A 249 25.01 -11.44 -18.02
C GLY A 249 23.65 -10.74 -17.97
N TYR A 250 22.76 -11.05 -17.01
CA TYR A 250 21.45 -10.39 -16.89
C TYR A 250 21.55 -8.86 -16.76
N VAL A 251 22.44 -8.39 -15.89
CA VAL A 251 22.61 -6.94 -15.66
C VAL A 251 23.02 -6.22 -16.94
N ASN A 252 23.98 -6.79 -17.69
CA ASN A 252 24.42 -6.23 -18.97
C ASN A 252 23.33 -6.24 -20.05
N HIS A 253 22.45 -7.26 -20.05
CA HIS A 253 21.31 -7.32 -20.97
C HIS A 253 20.17 -6.36 -20.57
N SER A 254 19.98 -6.11 -19.27
CA SER A 254 18.91 -5.25 -18.76
C SER A 254 19.18 -3.75 -18.91
N LEU A 255 20.40 -3.38 -19.30
CA LEU A 255 20.85 -1.99 -19.40
C LEU A 255 20.99 -1.59 -20.87
N SER A 256 20.41 -0.46 -21.24
CA SER A 256 20.64 0.19 -22.54
C SER A 256 21.81 1.17 -22.45
N VAL A 257 22.56 1.27 -23.55
CA VAL A 257 23.67 2.23 -23.69
C VAL A 257 23.15 3.56 -24.19
N PHE A 258 23.66 4.65 -23.61
CA PHE A 258 23.43 6.02 -23.99
C PHE A 258 24.78 6.73 -24.18
N TYR A 259 24.98 7.38 -25.32
CA TYR A 259 26.21 8.13 -25.56
C TYR A 259 26.07 9.56 -25.03
N THR A 260 27.09 10.06 -24.33
CA THR A 260 27.07 11.40 -23.73
C THR A 260 26.99 12.53 -24.75
N LYS A 261 27.37 12.26 -26.00
CA LYS A 261 27.24 13.18 -27.15
C LYS A 261 25.78 13.53 -27.50
N ASP A 262 24.82 12.68 -27.13
CA ASP A 262 23.41 12.82 -27.51
C ASP A 262 22.59 13.61 -26.46
N PHE A 263 23.27 14.23 -25.47
CA PHE A 263 22.63 15.12 -24.52
C PHE A 263 22.26 16.46 -25.16
N GLN A 264 21.02 16.88 -24.95
CA GLN A 264 20.51 18.15 -25.48
C GLN A 264 21.04 19.39 -24.72
N ASP A 265 21.43 19.23 -23.45
CA ASP A 265 22.02 20.27 -22.59
C ASP A 265 23.40 19.79 -22.06
N PRO A 266 24.52 20.09 -22.72
CA PRO A 266 25.86 19.65 -22.31
C PRO A 266 26.38 20.33 -21.02
N ALA A 267 25.73 21.42 -20.59
CA ALA A 267 26.18 22.26 -19.46
C ALA A 267 25.98 21.66 -18.05
N LYS A 268 25.50 20.41 -17.92
CA LYS A 268 25.28 19.73 -16.63
C LYS A 268 26.30 18.64 -16.29
N ILE A 269 27.29 18.40 -17.15
CA ILE A 269 28.35 17.41 -16.91
C ILE A 269 29.55 18.15 -16.28
N GLU A 270 29.38 18.72 -15.09
CA GLU A 270 30.52 19.15 -14.28
C GLU A 270 30.93 17.99 -13.36
N GLY A 271 32.07 17.36 -13.64
CA GLY A 271 32.75 16.50 -12.68
C GLY A 271 32.71 14.99 -12.91
N SER A 272 32.80 14.52 -14.16
CA SER A 272 33.22 13.14 -14.43
C SER A 272 34.21 13.11 -15.58
N GLU A 273 35.18 12.21 -15.50
CA GLU A 273 36.24 11.96 -16.49
C GLU A 273 35.66 11.77 -17.91
N ASN A 274 36.50 11.64 -18.95
CA ASN A 274 36.11 11.46 -20.36
C ASN A 274 35.24 10.19 -20.61
N VAL A 275 34.01 10.17 -20.10
CA VAL A 275 33.06 9.07 -20.19
C VAL A 275 32.25 9.27 -21.46
N THR A 276 32.47 8.40 -22.43
CA THR A 276 31.82 8.42 -23.74
C THR A 276 30.48 7.68 -23.74
N GLU A 277 30.30 6.72 -22.83
CA GLU A 277 29.11 5.90 -22.72
C GLU A 277 28.55 5.83 -21.29
N CYS A 278 27.24 5.83 -21.18
CA CYS A 278 26.47 5.71 -19.96
C CYS A 278 25.46 4.59 -20.10
N ARG A 279 25.16 3.88 -19.01
CA ARG A 279 24.17 2.80 -19.02
C ARG A 279 22.99 3.16 -18.14
N TYR A 280 21.79 2.95 -18.65
CA TYR A 280 20.54 3.21 -17.93
C TYR A 280 19.57 2.04 -18.08
N ARG A 281 18.61 1.97 -17.16
CA ARG A 281 17.69 0.86 -17.03
C ARG A 281 16.46 1.08 -17.90
N ASP A 282 16.55 0.74 -19.18
CA ASP A 282 15.41 0.66 -20.09
C ASP A 282 15.73 -0.19 -21.32
N TYR A 283 14.73 -0.48 -22.15
CA TYR A 283 14.83 -1.28 -23.37
C TYR A 283 14.71 -0.40 -24.63
N PHE A 284 15.53 0.64 -24.73
CA PHE A 284 15.65 1.45 -25.95
C PHE A 284 16.67 0.83 -26.92
N SER A 285 16.43 1.03 -28.22
CA SER A 285 17.42 0.71 -29.24
C SER A 285 18.55 1.74 -29.22
N ALA A 286 19.81 1.30 -29.37
CA ALA A 286 21.00 2.15 -29.27
C ALA A 286 21.14 3.19 -30.39
N GLN A 287 20.41 3.04 -31.50
CA GLN A 287 20.63 3.80 -32.72
C GLN A 287 19.56 4.87 -32.99
N ASP A 288 18.28 4.60 -32.67
CA ASP A 288 17.16 5.44 -33.12
C ASP A 288 16.38 6.10 -31.98
N SER A 289 16.80 5.97 -30.71
CA SER A 289 16.05 6.46 -29.52
C SER A 289 14.58 5.98 -29.43
N ASN A 290 14.21 4.97 -30.23
CA ASN A 290 12.90 4.34 -30.24
C ASN A 290 12.88 3.10 -29.33
N PHE A 291 11.69 2.74 -28.84
CA PHE A 291 11.50 1.53 -28.04
C PHE A 291 11.88 0.28 -28.82
N SER A 292 12.67 -0.60 -28.21
CA SER A 292 13.08 -1.89 -28.82
C SER A 292 11.89 -2.86 -28.88
N GLU A 293 11.93 -3.83 -29.81
CA GLU A 293 10.97 -4.94 -29.85
C GLU A 293 10.91 -5.70 -28.50
N GLN A 294 12.05 -5.75 -27.79
CA GLN A 294 12.15 -6.32 -26.44
C GLN A 294 11.27 -5.60 -25.42
N HIS A 295 11.11 -4.27 -25.53
CA HIS A 295 10.25 -3.48 -24.66
C HIS A 295 8.78 -3.91 -24.82
N TRP A 296 8.30 -3.95 -26.06
CA TRP A 296 6.91 -4.31 -26.38
C TRP A 296 6.59 -5.76 -26.02
N PHE A 297 7.51 -6.68 -26.30
CA PHE A 297 7.37 -8.07 -25.91
C PHE A 297 7.28 -8.22 -24.38
N LEU A 298 8.15 -7.54 -23.63
CA LEU A 298 8.11 -7.57 -22.17
C LEU A 298 6.82 -6.95 -21.62
N LEU A 299 6.35 -5.85 -22.22
CA LEU A 299 5.07 -5.22 -21.86
C LEU A 299 3.88 -6.16 -22.09
N ALA A 300 3.85 -6.85 -23.23
CA ALA A 300 2.80 -7.82 -23.54
C ALA A 300 2.76 -8.97 -22.52
N ILE A 301 3.93 -9.51 -22.13
CA ILE A 301 4.01 -10.55 -21.10
C ILE A 301 3.54 -10.03 -19.73
N ARG A 302 3.90 -8.80 -19.36
CA ARG A 302 3.44 -8.18 -18.09
C ARG A 302 1.91 -8.07 -18.05
N LEU A 303 1.30 -7.61 -19.13
CA LEU A 303 -0.16 -7.50 -19.25
C LEU A 303 -0.85 -8.87 -19.25
N ALA A 304 -0.31 -9.84 -20.00
CA ALA A 304 -0.83 -11.20 -20.01
C ALA A 304 -0.77 -11.86 -18.62
N PHE A 305 0.35 -11.67 -17.90
CA PHE A 305 0.49 -12.13 -16.53
C PHE A 305 -0.54 -11.47 -15.60
N LEU A 306 -0.75 -10.15 -15.71
CA LEU A 306 -1.71 -9.43 -14.87
C LEU A 306 -3.14 -9.97 -15.07
N ILE A 307 -3.57 -10.12 -16.32
CA ILE A 307 -4.90 -10.66 -16.65
C ILE A 307 -5.04 -12.09 -16.11
N LEU A 308 -4.04 -12.95 -16.33
CA LEU A 308 -4.07 -14.32 -15.84
C LEU A 308 -4.14 -14.38 -14.31
N PHE A 309 -3.29 -13.60 -13.63
CA PHE A 309 -3.23 -13.54 -12.17
C PHE A 309 -4.56 -13.08 -11.57
N GLU A 310 -5.16 -12.03 -12.13
CA GLU A 310 -6.45 -11.51 -11.71
C GLU A 310 -7.56 -12.56 -11.85
N HIS A 311 -7.70 -13.18 -13.03
CA HIS A 311 -8.75 -14.18 -13.27
C HIS A 311 -8.59 -15.41 -12.37
N VAL A 312 -7.36 -15.89 -12.17
CA VAL A 312 -7.08 -17.03 -11.28
C VAL A 312 -7.45 -16.69 -9.84
N ALA A 313 -7.04 -15.52 -9.33
CA ALA A 313 -7.34 -15.10 -7.97
C ALA A 313 -8.85 -14.90 -7.74
N LEU A 314 -9.57 -14.31 -8.70
CA LEU A 314 -11.02 -14.16 -8.65
C LEU A 314 -11.73 -15.53 -8.68
N CYS A 315 -11.28 -16.47 -9.52
CA CYS A 315 -11.80 -17.83 -9.54
C CYS A 315 -11.63 -18.51 -8.17
N ILE A 316 -10.46 -18.39 -7.54
CA ILE A 316 -10.21 -18.94 -6.20
C ILE A 316 -11.14 -18.30 -5.17
N LYS A 317 -11.33 -16.97 -5.22
CA LYS A 317 -12.29 -16.27 -4.34
C LYS A 317 -13.71 -16.83 -4.50
N LEU A 318 -14.18 -17.04 -5.74
CA LEU A 318 -15.51 -17.58 -6.01
C LEU A 318 -15.66 -19.03 -5.50
N ILE A 319 -14.64 -19.87 -5.68
CA ILE A 319 -14.63 -21.23 -5.16
C ILE A 319 -14.69 -21.23 -3.62
N ALA A 320 -13.91 -20.36 -2.97
CA ALA A 320 -13.92 -20.23 -1.51
C ALA A 320 -15.30 -19.77 -0.99
N ALA A 321 -15.92 -18.80 -1.65
CA ALA A 321 -17.26 -18.34 -1.32
C ALA A 321 -18.34 -19.42 -1.54
N TRP A 322 -18.14 -20.31 -2.52
CA TRP A 322 -19.03 -21.46 -2.74
C TRP A 322 -18.86 -22.54 -1.66
N PHE A 323 -17.63 -22.76 -1.18
CA PHE A 323 -17.33 -23.79 -0.19
C PHE A 323 -17.79 -23.42 1.23
N VAL A 324 -17.70 -22.14 1.61
CA VAL A 324 -18.03 -21.66 2.96
C VAL A 324 -19.45 -21.08 2.98
N PRO A 325 -20.44 -21.74 3.60
CA PRO A 325 -21.79 -21.20 3.66
C PRO A 325 -21.88 -19.99 4.61
N ASP A 326 -22.59 -18.94 4.20
CA ASP A 326 -22.74 -17.69 4.97
C ASP A 326 -23.34 -17.88 6.38
N VAL A 327 -24.19 -18.90 6.55
CA VAL A 327 -24.82 -19.21 7.84
C VAL A 327 -24.42 -20.62 8.28
N PRO A 328 -23.80 -20.78 9.46
CA PRO A 328 -23.41 -22.08 9.97
C PRO A 328 -24.62 -22.97 10.23
N GLN A 329 -24.46 -24.28 10.00
CA GLN A 329 -25.55 -25.27 10.12
C GLN A 329 -26.13 -25.33 11.54
N SER A 330 -25.32 -25.12 12.58
CA SER A 330 -25.77 -25.07 13.97
C SER A 330 -26.84 -24.00 14.19
N VAL A 331 -26.63 -22.79 13.66
CA VAL A 331 -27.57 -21.67 13.77
C VAL A 331 -28.83 -21.94 12.95
N LYS A 332 -28.71 -22.52 11.74
CA LYS A 332 -29.88 -22.91 10.93
C LYS A 332 -30.76 -23.91 11.69
N ASN A 333 -30.14 -24.93 12.30
CA ASN A 333 -30.85 -25.95 13.06
C ASN A 333 -31.53 -25.37 14.31
N GLU A 334 -30.85 -24.46 15.02
CA GLU A 334 -31.43 -23.80 16.21
C GLU A 334 -32.60 -22.88 15.83
N VAL A 335 -32.48 -22.12 14.76
CA VAL A 335 -33.56 -21.27 14.23
C VAL A 335 -34.74 -22.13 13.79
N LEU A 336 -34.50 -23.25 13.11
CA LEU A 336 -35.54 -24.20 12.70
C LEU A 336 -36.25 -24.81 13.91
N LYS A 337 -35.51 -25.23 14.95
CA LYS A 337 -36.06 -25.76 16.20
C LYS A 337 -36.95 -24.73 16.91
N LYS A 338 -36.47 -23.49 17.04
CA LYS A 338 -37.26 -22.38 17.63
C LYS A 338 -38.52 -22.07 16.81
N LYS A 339 -38.44 -22.17 15.47
CA LYS A 339 -39.61 -21.98 14.59
C LYS A 339 -40.63 -23.10 14.77
N TYR A 340 -40.17 -24.35 14.83
CA TYR A 340 -41.02 -25.52 15.05
C TYR A 340 -41.75 -25.43 16.40
N GLN A 341 -41.04 -25.13 17.49
CA GLN A 341 -41.65 -24.94 18.83
C GLN A 341 -42.73 -23.85 18.85
N ARG A 342 -42.51 -22.72 18.16
CA ARG A 342 -43.53 -21.65 18.06
C ARG A 342 -44.76 -22.11 17.28
N LEU A 343 -44.60 -22.94 16.26
CA LEU A 343 -45.72 -23.47 15.48
C LEU A 343 -46.53 -24.49 16.30
N GLU A 344 -45.88 -25.38 17.04
CA GLU A 344 -46.55 -26.30 17.97
C GLU A 344 -47.34 -25.53 19.04
N GLN A 345 -46.75 -24.50 19.65
CA GLN A 345 -47.43 -23.69 20.65
C GLN A 345 -48.68 -22.99 20.07
N LYS A 346 -48.59 -22.49 18.84
CA LYS A 346 -49.74 -21.89 18.14
C LYS A 346 -50.82 -22.91 17.80
N SER A 347 -50.44 -24.10 17.35
CA SER A 347 -51.39 -25.18 17.06
C SER A 347 -52.11 -25.65 18.32
N CYS A 348 -51.38 -25.83 19.43
CA CYS A 348 -51.97 -26.21 20.72
C CYS A 348 -52.90 -25.11 21.27
N SER A 349 -52.50 -23.83 21.16
CA SER A 349 -53.35 -22.69 21.54
C SER A 349 -54.65 -22.63 20.71
N SER A 350 -54.56 -22.76 19.38
CA SER A 350 -55.73 -22.78 18.49
C SER A 350 -56.69 -23.91 18.84
N ARG A 351 -56.16 -25.10 19.15
CA ARG A 351 -56.98 -26.26 19.52
C ARG A 351 -57.68 -26.09 20.88
N SER A 352 -57.17 -25.21 21.73
CA SER A 352 -57.74 -24.93 23.05
C SER A 352 -58.78 -23.80 23.04
N THR A 353 -58.89 -23.01 21.96
CA THR A 353 -59.90 -21.95 21.79
C THR A 353 -61.16 -22.40 21.05
N ASP A 354 -61.13 -23.58 20.40
CA ASP A 354 -62.25 -24.16 19.64
C ASP A 354 -63.13 -25.12 20.48
N VAL A 355 -62.94 -25.16 21.81
CA VAL A 355 -63.76 -25.90 22.80
C VAL A 355 -64.34 -24.88 23.77
#